data_AF-A0AAU1QRU7-F1
#
_entry.id   AF-A0AAU1QRU7-F1
#
_cell.length_a   1.000
_cell.length_b   1.000
_cell.length_c   1.000
_cell.angle_alpha   90.00
_cell.angle_beta   90.00
_cell.angle_gamma   90.00
#
_symmetry.space_group_name_H-M   'P 1'
#
loop_
_entity.id
_entity.type
_entity.pdbx_description
1 polymer ?
#
loop_
_entity_poly.entity_id
_entity_poly.type
_entity_poly.pdbx_seq_one_letter_code
_entity_poly.pdbx_strand_id
1 'polypeptide(L)'
;MADIESYESALGAIPGSHPYPRTSRYHDAEIGIHRQEDGTEVRYAKRRLLPPLDAQETQHHVVGAGERPDLLAQRFFGDPGQWWRIADANPVLDPRELTDEAGRVVEVPFAGGLPRGDRRV
;
A
#
# COMPACT_ATOMS: atom_id res chain seq x y z
N MET A 1 17.03 -16.68 -21.98
CA MET A 1 16.51 -15.62 -21.09
C MET A 1 15.01 -15.78 -21.07
N ALA A 2 14.44 -16.13 -19.92
CA ALA A 2 12.99 -16.19 -19.75
C ALA A 2 12.40 -14.77 -19.90
N ASP A 3 11.29 -14.67 -20.63
CA ASP A 3 10.62 -13.41 -20.93
C ASP A 3 9.70 -13.00 -19.78
N ILE A 4 9.51 -11.68 -19.60
CA ILE A 4 8.60 -11.11 -18.61
C ILE A 4 7.45 -10.45 -19.36
N GLU A 5 6.27 -11.02 -19.22
CA GLU A 5 5.06 -10.55 -19.88
C GLU A 5 4.11 -9.90 -18.86
N SER A 6 3.28 -8.96 -19.32
CA SER A 6 2.20 -8.40 -18.51
C SER A 6 1.05 -9.40 -18.42
N TYR A 7 0.49 -9.57 -17.22
CA TYR A 7 -0.67 -10.44 -17.01
C TYR A 7 -1.95 -9.73 -17.46
N GLU A 8 -2.53 -10.17 -18.56
CA GLU A 8 -3.91 -9.82 -18.91
C GLU A 8 -4.88 -10.88 -18.36
N SER A 9 -5.66 -10.50 -17.35
CA SER A 9 -6.75 -11.34 -16.86
C SER A 9 -8.01 -11.04 -17.64
N ALA A 10 -8.66 -12.06 -18.20
CA ALA A 10 -10.02 -11.94 -18.72
C ALA A 10 -11.01 -11.44 -17.66
N LEU A 11 -10.73 -11.71 -16.37
CA LEU A 11 -11.53 -11.20 -15.28
C LEU A 11 -11.23 -9.71 -15.03
N GLY A 12 -10.09 -9.15 -15.42
CA GLY A 12 -9.69 -7.76 -15.17
C GLY A 12 -10.67 -6.70 -15.66
N ALA A 13 -11.48 -7.04 -16.68
CA ALA A 13 -12.58 -6.19 -17.17
C ALA A 13 -13.82 -6.20 -16.26
N ILE A 14 -13.94 -7.18 -15.36
CA ILE A 14 -15.00 -7.29 -14.35
C ILE A 14 -14.58 -6.47 -13.12
N PRO A 15 -15.33 -5.42 -12.75
CA PRO A 15 -15.02 -4.62 -11.57
C PRO A 15 -14.89 -5.49 -10.31
N GLY A 16 -13.73 -5.47 -9.65
CA GLY A 16 -13.46 -6.23 -8.42
C GLY A 16 -12.74 -7.57 -8.59
N SER A 17 -12.32 -7.92 -9.80
CA SER A 17 -11.62 -9.17 -10.12
C SER A 17 -10.11 -9.18 -9.91
N HIS A 18 -9.54 -8.07 -9.44
CA HIS A 18 -8.10 -8.00 -9.21
C HIS A 18 -7.69 -9.11 -8.22
N PRO A 19 -6.57 -9.82 -8.43
CA PRO A 19 -6.16 -10.93 -7.55
C PRO A 19 -5.95 -10.51 -6.09
N TYR A 20 -5.87 -9.21 -5.85
CA TYR A 20 -5.84 -8.61 -4.52
C TYR A 20 -7.11 -7.78 -4.29
N PRO A 21 -7.70 -7.80 -3.07
CA PRO A 21 -8.83 -6.94 -2.74
C PRO A 21 -8.44 -5.46 -2.75
N ARG A 22 -9.41 -4.55 -2.90
CA ARG A 22 -9.20 -3.08 -2.91
C ARG A 22 -8.45 -2.53 -1.70
N THR A 23 -8.51 -3.25 -0.58
CA THR A 23 -7.82 -2.91 0.67
C THR A 23 -6.35 -3.33 0.67
N SER A 24 -5.91 -4.15 -0.28
CA SER A 24 -4.53 -4.63 -0.34
C SER A 24 -3.58 -3.57 -0.85
N ARG A 25 -2.37 -3.53 -0.26
CA ARG A 25 -1.23 -2.75 -0.74
C ARG A 25 -0.91 -2.99 -2.23
N TYR A 26 -1.20 -4.19 -2.73
CA TYR A 26 -0.89 -4.62 -4.10
C TYR A 26 -2.09 -4.55 -5.05
N HIS A 27 -3.21 -3.93 -4.65
CA HIS A 27 -4.39 -3.82 -5.51
C HIS A 27 -4.11 -3.06 -6.81
N ASP A 28 -3.33 -1.99 -6.77
CA ASP A 28 -3.02 -1.17 -7.95
C ASP A 28 -1.68 -1.57 -8.60
N ALA A 29 -1.02 -2.62 -8.09
CA ALA A 29 0.23 -3.10 -8.66
C ALA A 29 -0.05 -3.95 -9.90
N GLU A 30 0.65 -3.65 -10.99
CA GLU A 30 0.60 -4.49 -12.19
C GLU A 30 1.07 -5.92 -11.86
N ILE A 31 0.42 -6.92 -12.45
CA ILE A 31 0.82 -8.32 -12.30
C ILE A 31 1.64 -8.73 -13.51
N GLY A 32 2.81 -9.31 -13.29
CA GLY A 32 3.66 -9.91 -14.33
C GLY A 32 3.56 -11.43 -14.35
N ILE A 33 3.91 -12.03 -15.49
CA ILE A 33 4.15 -13.46 -15.63
C ILE A 33 5.62 -13.67 -15.98
N HIS A 34 6.27 -14.55 -15.23
CA HIS A 34 7.56 -15.11 -15.58
C HIS A 34 7.36 -16.53 -16.11
N ARG A 35 7.74 -16.78 -17.35
CA ARG A 35 7.63 -18.11 -17.98
C ARG A 35 8.95 -18.87 -17.88
N GLN A 36 8.93 -19.99 -17.16
CA GLN A 36 10.09 -20.87 -17.00
C GLN A 36 10.36 -21.68 -18.27
N GLU A 37 11.55 -22.29 -18.35
CA GLU A 37 11.99 -23.06 -19.52
C GLU A 37 11.10 -24.28 -19.82
N ASP A 38 10.47 -24.86 -18.79
CA ASP A 38 9.52 -25.96 -18.90
C ASP A 38 8.09 -25.52 -19.32
N GLY A 39 7.90 -24.21 -19.50
CA GLY A 39 6.61 -23.60 -19.82
C GLY A 39 5.76 -23.25 -18.60
N THR A 40 6.23 -23.49 -17.37
CA THR A 40 5.51 -23.13 -16.15
C THR A 40 5.45 -21.60 -16.00
N GLU A 41 4.25 -21.08 -15.80
CA GLU A 41 4.01 -19.65 -15.56
C GLU A 41 3.99 -19.32 -14.05
N VAL A 42 4.81 -18.36 -13.64
CA VAL A 42 4.83 -17.80 -12.28
C VAL A 42 4.29 -16.38 -12.32
N ARG A 43 3.12 -16.17 -11.71
CA ARG A 43 2.52 -14.83 -11.56
C ARG A 43 3.10 -14.12 -10.35
N TYR A 44 3.40 -12.83 -10.49
CA TYR A 44 3.94 -12.02 -9.40
C TYR A 44 3.46 -10.57 -9.49
N ALA A 45 3.39 -9.88 -8.36
CA ALA A 45 3.15 -8.45 -8.34
C ALA A 45 4.43 -7.71 -8.76
N LYS A 46 4.35 -6.83 -9.77
CA LYS A 46 5.46 -5.98 -10.18
C LYS A 46 5.79 -4.97 -9.08
N ARG A 47 6.96 -4.34 -9.19
CA ARG A 47 7.44 -3.36 -8.22
C ARG A 47 6.43 -2.22 -8.08
N ARG A 48 6.01 -1.97 -6.84
CA ARG A 48 5.23 -0.80 -6.46
C ARG A 48 6.14 0.41 -6.27
N LEU A 49 5.84 1.51 -6.95
CA LEU A 49 6.46 2.81 -6.70
C LEU A 49 5.62 3.55 -5.67
N LEU A 50 6.27 4.10 -4.63
CA LEU A 50 5.59 4.87 -3.61
C LEU A 50 5.22 6.26 -4.15
N PRO A 51 4.08 6.84 -3.75
CA PRO A 51 3.78 8.23 -4.06
C PRO A 51 4.83 9.17 -3.42
N PRO A 52 5.04 10.37 -3.98
CA PRO A 52 5.81 11.41 -3.32
C PRO A 52 5.25 11.72 -1.93
N LEU A 53 6.14 11.99 -0.95
CA LEU A 53 5.72 12.21 0.44
C LEU A 53 4.89 13.49 0.63
N ASP A 54 5.10 14.49 -0.22
CA ASP A 54 4.39 15.77 -0.23
C ASP A 54 3.03 15.71 -0.96
N ALA A 55 2.70 14.58 -1.60
CA ALA A 55 1.47 14.43 -2.37
C ALA A 55 0.24 14.09 -1.49
N GLN A 56 0.42 13.85 -0.19
CA GLN A 56 -0.63 13.38 0.70
C GLN A 56 -0.72 14.21 1.97
N GLU A 57 -1.94 14.61 2.34
CA GLU A 57 -2.20 15.23 3.64
C GLU A 57 -2.10 14.18 4.77
N THR A 58 -1.34 14.52 5.81
CA THR A 58 -1.07 13.66 6.97
C THR A 58 -1.36 14.39 8.27
N GLN A 59 -1.52 13.61 9.34
CA GLN A 59 -1.50 14.07 10.72
C GLN A 59 -0.36 13.40 11.49
N HIS A 60 0.23 14.12 12.43
CA HIS A 60 1.24 13.55 13.32
C HIS A 60 0.59 12.65 14.38
N HIS A 61 1.17 11.47 14.59
CA HIS A 61 0.88 10.62 15.75
C HIS A 61 2.17 10.34 16.52
N VAL A 62 2.12 10.52 17.85
CA VAL A 62 3.24 10.18 18.74
C VAL A 62 3.05 8.75 19.23
N VAL A 63 4.01 7.89 18.89
CA VAL A 63 3.99 6.47 19.21
C VAL A 63 4.02 6.24 20.73
N GLY A 64 3.04 5.51 21.23
CA GLY A 64 3.00 5.01 22.61
C GLY A 64 3.80 3.72 22.79
N ALA A 65 4.21 3.44 24.03
CA ALA A 65 4.85 2.17 24.37
C ALA A 65 3.91 0.98 24.07
N GLY A 66 4.41 0.00 23.32
CA GLY A 66 3.65 -1.20 22.97
C GLY A 66 2.64 -1.03 21.83
N GLU A 67 2.57 0.14 21.19
CA GLU A 67 1.81 0.29 19.94
C GLU A 67 2.44 -0.57 18.83
N ARG A 68 1.59 -1.00 17.89
CA ARG A 68 1.97 -1.77 16.71
C ARG A 68 1.37 -1.14 15.46
N PRO A 69 1.99 -1.27 14.27
CA PRO A 69 1.49 -0.62 13.06
C PRO A 69 0.06 -1.00 12.70
N ASP A 70 -0.35 -2.25 12.92
CA ASP A 70 -1.71 -2.73 12.70
C ASP A 70 -2.72 -2.16 13.70
N LEU A 71 -2.30 -1.88 14.94
CA LEU A 71 -3.17 -1.20 15.93
C LEU A 71 -3.39 0.27 15.55
N LEU A 72 -2.34 0.93 15.06
CA LEU A 72 -2.47 2.29 14.50
C LEU A 72 -3.40 2.28 13.29
N ALA A 73 -3.24 1.32 12.38
CA ALA A 73 -4.11 1.18 11.22
C ALA A 73 -5.57 0.92 11.60
N GLN A 74 -5.82 0.05 12.59
CA GLN A 74 -7.16 -0.18 13.13
C GLN A 74 -7.75 1.11 13.72
N ARG A 75 -6.95 1.90 14.43
CA ARG A 75 -7.38 3.16 15.05
C ARG A 75 -7.72 4.24 14.01
N PHE A 76 -6.89 4.41 12.99
CA PHE A 76 -7.01 5.52 12.04
C PHE A 76 -7.81 5.18 10.79
N PHE A 77 -7.84 3.91 10.37
CA PHE A 77 -8.49 3.46 9.13
C PHE A 77 -9.63 2.47 9.36
N GLY A 78 -9.79 1.95 10.58
CA GLY A 78 -10.79 0.93 10.88
C GLY A 78 -10.41 -0.48 10.41
N ASP A 79 -9.24 -0.65 9.80
CA ASP A 79 -8.76 -1.94 9.26
C ASP A 79 -7.26 -2.12 9.59
N PRO A 80 -6.88 -3.14 10.37
CA PRO A 80 -5.49 -3.38 10.76
C PRO A 80 -4.60 -3.73 9.55
N GLY A 81 -5.18 -4.26 8.47
CA GLY A 81 -4.50 -4.54 7.21
C GLY A 81 -4.07 -3.30 6.44
N GLN A 82 -4.50 -2.09 6.84
CA GLN A 82 -4.15 -0.82 6.20
C GLN A 82 -2.86 -0.18 6.73
N TRP A 83 -2.09 -0.87 7.57
CA TRP A 83 -0.84 -0.35 8.14
C TRP A 83 0.17 0.13 7.09
N TRP A 84 0.14 -0.46 5.89
CA TRP A 84 1.03 -0.11 4.79
C TRP A 84 0.87 1.35 4.34
N ARG A 85 -0.30 1.96 4.57
CA ARG A 85 -0.53 3.39 4.26
C ARG A 85 0.29 4.31 5.14
N ILE A 86 0.49 3.94 6.42
CA ILE A 86 1.36 4.66 7.35
C ILE A 86 2.82 4.45 6.93
N ALA A 87 3.19 3.23 6.53
CA ALA A 87 4.53 2.93 6.02
C ALA A 87 4.87 3.65 4.70
N ASP A 88 3.89 3.93 3.85
CA ASP A 88 4.15 4.69 2.63
C ASP A 88 4.33 6.19 2.90
N ALA A 89 3.68 6.72 3.94
CA ALA A 89 3.87 8.11 4.40
C ALA A 89 5.16 8.31 5.19
N ASN A 90 5.74 7.24 5.74
CA ASN A 90 7.01 7.24 6.46
C ASN A 90 7.87 6.13 5.84
N PRO A 91 8.71 6.41 4.82
CA PRO A 91 9.33 5.39 3.96
C PRO A 91 10.40 4.57 4.69
N VAL A 92 9.96 3.78 5.66
CA VAL A 92 10.73 2.82 6.44
C VAL A 92 10.97 1.57 5.60
N LEU A 93 12.09 0.91 5.85
CA LEU A 93 12.41 -0.35 5.19
C LEU A 93 11.66 -1.51 5.85
N ASP A 94 11.67 -1.56 7.19
CA ASP A 94 10.87 -2.48 7.98
C ASP A 94 9.67 -1.75 8.62
N PRO A 95 8.43 -2.21 8.39
CA PRO A 95 7.24 -1.62 9.03
C PRO A 95 7.29 -1.55 10.56
N ARG A 96 8.09 -2.39 11.22
CA ARG A 96 8.27 -2.37 12.68
C ARG A 96 8.97 -1.10 13.17
N GLU A 97 9.75 -0.45 12.32
CA GLU A 97 10.39 0.85 12.61
C GLU A 97 9.36 1.97 12.85
N LEU A 98 8.10 1.78 12.43
CA LEU A 98 7.06 2.77 12.72
C LEU A 98 6.75 2.89 14.21
N THR A 99 6.98 1.83 15.00
CA THR A 99 6.55 1.77 16.41
C THR A 99 7.58 1.13 17.33
N ASP A 100 8.84 1.01 16.91
CA ASP A 100 9.92 0.42 17.71
C ASP A 100 10.36 1.34 18.87
N GLU A 101 10.26 2.66 18.67
CA GLU A 101 10.61 3.67 19.65
C GLU A 101 9.37 4.45 20.12
N ALA A 102 9.05 4.34 21.41
CA ALA A 102 8.04 5.19 22.03
C ALA A 102 8.48 6.66 22.03
N GLY A 103 7.56 7.57 21.72
CA GLY A 103 7.82 9.00 21.55
C GLY A 103 8.17 9.38 20.10
N ARG A 104 8.40 8.42 19.21
CA ARG A 104 8.57 8.68 17.77
C ARG A 104 7.32 9.35 17.19
N VAL A 105 7.52 10.33 16.32
CA VAL A 105 6.44 10.93 15.54
C VAL A 105 6.34 10.19 14.21
N VAL A 106 5.14 9.73 13.85
CA VAL A 106 4.85 9.14 12.55
C VAL A 106 3.75 9.92 11.83
N GLU A 107 3.91 10.06 10.52
CA GLU A 107 2.91 10.64 9.62
C GLU A 107 1.79 9.64 9.36
N VAL A 108 0.55 10.02 9.66
CA VAL A 108 -0.63 9.19 9.41
C VAL A 108 -1.48 9.83 8.32
N PRO A 109 -1.68 9.18 7.16
CA PRO A 109 -2.58 9.67 6.12
C PRO A 109 -3.98 9.96 6.66
N PHE A 110 -4.65 11.00 6.16
CA PHE A 110 -6.10 11.08 6.36
C PHE A 110 -6.81 9.98 5.55
N ALA A 111 -7.87 9.41 6.14
CA ALA A 111 -8.72 8.42 5.49
C ALA A 111 -9.58 9.09 4.40
N GLY A 112 -8.97 9.43 3.26
CA GLY A 112 -9.68 10.06 2.15
C GLY A 112 -8.71 10.68 1.14
N GLY A 113 -8.20 9.87 0.22
CA GLY A 113 -7.41 10.34 -0.93
C GLY A 113 -8.26 10.91 -2.06
N LEU A 114 -9.35 11.64 -1.77
CA LEU A 114 -9.91 12.52 -2.80
C LEU A 114 -9.28 13.89 -2.61
N PRO A 115 -8.61 14.47 -3.63
CA PRO A 115 -8.25 15.87 -3.58
C PRO A 115 -9.52 16.66 -3.30
N ARG A 116 -9.47 17.53 -2.29
CA ARG A 116 -10.57 18.45 -2.02
C ARG A 116 -10.72 19.31 -3.27
N GLY A 117 -11.75 19.04 -4.06
CA GLY A 117 -12.02 19.82 -5.27
C GLY A 117 -12.10 21.29 -4.89
N ASP A 118 -11.20 22.09 -5.46
CA ASP A 118 -11.12 23.53 -5.27
C ASP A 118 -12.46 24.13 -5.73
N ARG A 119 -13.38 24.32 -4.79
CA ARG A 119 -14.64 24.99 -5.05
C ARG A 119 -14.36 26.49 -4.98
N ARG A 120 -13.84 27.03 -6.08
CA ARG A 120 -13.75 28.47 -6.29
C ARG A 120 -15.18 29.02 -6.34
N VAL A 121 -15.50 29.87 -5.36
CA VAL A 121 -16.62 30.82 -5.39
C VAL A 121 -16.20 32.09 -6.12
#